data_AF-A0A2V8RQB1-F1
#
_entry.id   AF-A0A2V8RQB1-F1
#
_cell.length_a   1.000
_cell.length_b   1.000
_cell.length_c   1.000
_cell.angle_alpha   90.00
_cell.angle_beta   90.00
_cell.angle_gamma   90.00
#
_symmetry.space_group_name_H-M   'P 1'
#
loop_
_entity.id
_entity.type
_entity.pdbx_description
1 polymer ?
#
loop_
_entity_poly.entity_id
_entity_poly.type
_entity_poly.pdbx_seq_one_letter_code
_entity_poly.pdbx_strand_id
1 'polypeptide(L)'
;MPFILVIFDAISARHINCSTALRIYAGGCMKTRNLMQTVLVLAFLCSAASAATLKHFYYSGSTAAAYVHNNAYVTYGSGSGQNPFFNFSNNCANFISQGIIAGMILKTTPADVFARRADFAADQSAPAYTPRWYFLDINHRGPAWSGANDMYVYANYNRSSYKGLHFQFIGSDTPSRRSLSPFSLLPGDVIFCSWHNNGIIDHVLMVWKIDYSLFVWNPYNRIHIASQSNPHDDWTLQQVIDENYRQQKSWASFLVYRPIDYNQAGL
;
A
#
# COMPACT_ATOMS: atom_id res chain seq x y z
N MET A 1 33.57 0.53 50.63
CA MET A 1 32.44 0.48 49.70
C MET A 1 33.02 0.48 48.28
N PRO A 2 32.88 -0.59 47.48
CA PRO A 2 33.34 -0.52 46.09
C PRO A 2 32.25 0.10 45.23
N PHE A 3 32.60 1.14 44.47
CA PHE A 3 31.81 1.63 43.35
C PHE A 3 32.14 0.77 42.12
N ILE A 4 31.11 0.26 41.44
CA ILE A 4 31.26 -0.36 40.11
C ILE A 4 30.84 0.71 39.10
N LEU A 5 31.82 1.22 38.35
CA LEU A 5 31.61 2.08 37.19
C LEU A 5 31.21 1.19 36.01
N VAL A 6 29.96 1.29 35.56
CA VAL A 6 29.50 0.63 34.32
C VAL A 6 29.70 1.61 33.17
N ILE A 7 30.72 1.36 32.35
CA ILE A 7 30.94 2.08 31.09
C ILE A 7 30.06 1.40 30.03
N PHE A 8 29.10 2.14 29.48
CA PHE A 8 28.37 1.72 28.28
C PHE A 8 29.12 2.24 27.05
N ASP A 9 29.81 1.36 26.34
CA ASP A 9 30.23 1.65 24.97
C ASP A 9 28.99 1.63 24.08
N ALA A 10 28.72 2.76 23.43
CA ALA A 10 27.67 2.92 22.44
C ALA A 10 28.01 2.15 21.17
N ILE A 11 27.80 0.83 21.18
CA ILE A 11 27.80 0.02 19.96
C ILE A 11 26.37 -0.08 19.46
N SER A 12 26.14 0.58 18.32
CA SER A 12 25.03 0.44 17.37
C SER A 12 24.05 -0.69 17.68
N ALA A 13 22.84 -0.31 18.10
CA ALA A 13 21.70 -1.20 18.29
C ALA A 13 21.18 -1.73 16.95
N ARG A 14 21.89 -2.69 16.36
CA ARG A 14 21.32 -3.65 15.39
C ARG A 14 21.88 -5.03 15.70
N HIS A 15 20.99 -5.93 16.11
CA HIS A 15 21.22 -7.36 16.36
C HIS A 15 22.14 -7.71 17.54
N ILE A 16 21.67 -7.50 18.77
CA ILE A 16 22.10 -8.36 19.88
C ILE A 16 21.18 -9.59 19.88
N ASN A 17 21.69 -10.71 19.36
CA ASN A 17 21.03 -12.01 19.50
C ASN A 17 21.00 -12.40 20.99
N CYS A 18 19.80 -12.65 21.51
CA CYS A 18 19.55 -12.99 22.91
C CYS A 18 20.32 -14.24 23.40
N SER A 19 20.80 -15.08 22.47
CA SER A 19 21.60 -16.28 22.77
C SER A 19 23.02 -15.98 23.25
N THR A 20 23.59 -14.81 22.93
CA THR A 20 24.99 -14.51 23.23
C THR A 20 25.17 -13.98 24.66
N ALA A 21 24.17 -13.26 25.18
CA ALA A 21 24.20 -12.72 26.54
C ALA A 21 24.11 -13.82 27.61
N LEU A 22 23.39 -14.91 27.33
CA LEU A 22 23.19 -16.01 28.28
C LEU A 22 24.43 -16.93 28.42
N ARG A 23 25.32 -16.97 27.42
CA ARG A 23 26.52 -17.83 27.43
C ARG A 23 27.66 -17.33 28.32
N ILE A 24 27.70 -16.03 28.63
CA ILE A 24 28.79 -15.45 29.44
C ILE A 24 28.70 -15.89 30.91
N TYR A 25 27.51 -16.30 31.39
CA TYR A 25 27.27 -16.52 32.81
C TYR A 25 27.32 -17.98 33.30
N ALA A 26 27.45 -18.98 32.41
CA ALA A 26 27.36 -20.39 32.79
C ALA A 26 28.69 -21.04 33.24
N GLY A 27 29.81 -20.31 33.22
CA GLY A 27 31.16 -20.87 33.49
C GLY A 27 31.70 -20.68 34.92
N GLY A 28 30.97 -20.05 35.83
CA GLY A 28 31.46 -19.69 37.18
C GLY A 28 30.61 -20.27 38.30
N CYS A 29 31.26 -20.91 39.27
CA CYS A 29 30.65 -21.41 40.51
C CYS A 29 29.82 -20.29 41.19
N MET A 30 28.50 -20.46 41.22
CA MET A 30 27.55 -19.44 41.66
C MET A 30 27.58 -19.25 43.18
N LYS A 31 28.01 -18.07 43.64
CA LYS A 31 27.81 -17.62 45.02
C LYS A 31 27.03 -16.30 45.04
N THR A 32 26.02 -16.28 45.90
CA THR A 32 25.23 -15.14 46.43
C THR A 32 23.90 -14.80 45.74
N ARG A 33 22.85 -14.74 46.58
CA ARG A 33 21.44 -14.43 46.31
C ARG A 33 21.20 -13.10 45.54
N ASN A 34 22.17 -12.20 45.52
CA ASN A 34 22.02 -10.87 44.88
C ASN A 34 22.06 -10.93 43.35
N LEU A 35 22.69 -11.95 42.73
CA LEU A 35 22.70 -12.08 41.26
C LEU A 35 21.38 -12.61 40.69
N MET A 36 20.61 -13.38 41.47
CA MET A 36 19.33 -13.93 41.00
C MET A 36 18.29 -12.83 40.77
N GLN A 37 18.30 -11.78 41.61
CA GLN A 37 17.46 -10.59 41.42
C GLN A 37 17.87 -9.80 40.17
N THR A 38 19.17 -9.67 39.90
CA THR A 38 19.67 -8.96 38.72
C THR A 38 19.31 -9.67 37.41
N VAL A 39 19.41 -11.01 37.39
CA VAL A 39 18.99 -11.83 36.23
C VAL A 39 17.47 -11.74 36.02
N LEU A 40 16.67 -11.73 37.10
CA LEU A 40 15.22 -11.60 36.99
C LEU A 40 14.80 -10.21 36.46
N VAL A 41 15.49 -9.14 36.86
CA VAL A 41 15.26 -7.77 36.37
C VAL A 41 15.66 -7.61 34.90
N LEU A 42 16.77 -8.22 34.47
CA LEU A 42 17.18 -8.25 33.06
C LEU A 42 16.24 -9.09 32.18
N ALA A 43 15.71 -10.21 32.70
CA ALA A 43 14.70 -11.00 32.02
C ALA A 43 13.38 -10.23 31.88
N PHE A 44 12.94 -9.52 32.93
CA PHE A 44 11.73 -8.68 32.89
C PHE A 44 11.87 -7.50 31.93
N LEU A 45 13.04 -6.85 31.89
CA LEU A 45 13.33 -5.75 30.96
C LEU A 45 13.49 -6.24 29.51
N CYS A 46 13.97 -7.47 29.28
CA CYS A 46 14.00 -8.07 27.94
C CYS A 46 12.61 -8.51 27.45
N SER A 47 11.72 -8.95 28.34
CA SER A 47 10.34 -9.30 27.95
C SER A 47 9.42 -8.09 27.72
N ALA A 48 9.81 -6.90 28.19
CA ALA A 48 9.14 -5.64 27.85
C ALA A 48 9.62 -5.05 26.50
N ALA A 49 10.71 -5.56 25.95
CA ALA A 49 11.22 -5.15 24.64
C ALA A 49 10.59 -6.03 23.55
N SER A 50 9.75 -5.41 22.72
CA SER A 50 9.18 -5.91 21.45
C SER A 50 7.86 -6.69 21.49
N ALA A 51 6.86 -6.18 22.21
CA ALA A 51 5.54 -6.14 21.58
C ALA A 51 5.59 -5.02 20.53
N ALA A 52 6.01 -5.34 19.30
CA ALA A 52 5.89 -4.39 18.20
C ALA A 52 4.41 -4.02 18.09
N THR A 53 4.07 -2.75 18.37
CA THR A 53 2.69 -2.28 18.23
C THR A 53 2.27 -2.50 16.78
N LEU A 54 1.40 -3.48 16.57
CA LEU A 54 0.86 -3.80 15.26
C LEU A 54 0.10 -2.57 14.77
N LYS A 55 0.56 -2.00 13.65
CA LYS A 55 -0.06 -0.81 13.07
C LYS A 55 -1.31 -1.20 12.31
N HIS A 56 -2.35 -0.39 12.47
CA HIS A 56 -3.57 -0.43 11.68
C HIS A 56 -3.78 0.96 11.09
N PHE A 57 -3.91 1.04 9.77
CA PHE A 57 -4.18 2.30 9.07
C PHE A 57 -5.57 2.23 8.46
N TYR A 58 -6.36 3.28 8.63
CA TYR A 58 -7.65 3.44 7.97
C TYR A 58 -7.49 4.30 6.72
N TYR A 59 -8.22 3.93 5.66
CA TYR A 59 -8.10 4.59 4.38
C TYR A 59 -8.89 5.90 4.31
N SER A 60 -8.23 6.97 3.87
CA SER A 60 -8.88 8.20 3.43
C SER A 60 -8.86 8.31 1.90
N GLY A 61 -10.01 8.02 1.29
CA GLY A 61 -10.18 8.13 -0.16
C GLY A 61 -10.00 9.56 -0.68
N SER A 62 -10.42 10.58 0.07
CA SER A 62 -10.22 11.98 -0.31
C SER A 62 -8.74 12.38 -0.32
N THR A 63 -7.93 11.88 0.63
CA THR A 63 -6.49 12.14 0.64
C THR A 63 -5.79 11.41 -0.50
N ALA A 64 -6.18 10.17 -0.79
CA ALA A 64 -5.65 9.42 -1.92
C ALA A 64 -5.97 10.10 -3.26
N ALA A 65 -7.23 10.50 -3.46
CA ALA A 65 -7.68 11.25 -4.62
C ALA A 65 -6.90 12.56 -4.81
N ALA A 66 -6.70 13.33 -3.74
CA ALA A 66 -5.90 14.55 -3.78
C ALA A 66 -4.43 14.26 -4.12
N TYR A 67 -3.85 13.19 -3.59
CA TYR A 67 -2.49 12.78 -3.93
C TYR A 67 -2.36 12.48 -5.42
N VAL A 68 -3.22 11.61 -5.97
CA VAL A 68 -3.09 11.22 -7.39
C VAL A 68 -3.36 12.39 -8.32
N HIS A 69 -4.38 13.21 -8.06
CA HIS A 69 -4.65 14.38 -8.89
C HIS A 69 -3.47 15.36 -8.92
N ASN A 70 -2.89 15.67 -7.75
CA ASN A 70 -1.77 16.62 -7.68
C ASN A 70 -0.45 16.08 -8.26
N ASN A 71 -0.31 14.76 -8.39
CA ASN A 71 0.97 14.13 -8.76
C ASN A 71 0.92 13.36 -10.10
N ALA A 72 -0.18 13.42 -10.84
CA ALA A 72 -0.35 12.70 -12.11
C ALA A 72 0.59 13.20 -13.23
N TYR A 73 0.90 14.50 -13.23
CA TYR A 73 1.80 15.14 -14.20
C TYR A 73 3.24 15.28 -13.75
N VAL A 74 3.55 14.87 -12.51
CA VAL A 74 4.91 14.99 -12.02
C VAL A 74 5.75 13.99 -12.80
N THR A 75 6.50 14.50 -13.79
CA THR A 75 7.49 13.70 -14.52
C THR A 75 8.54 13.28 -13.52
N TYR A 76 8.41 12.03 -13.11
CA TYR A 76 9.43 11.36 -12.36
C TYR A 76 10.64 11.24 -13.29
N GLY A 77 11.77 11.85 -12.95
CA GLY A 77 13.01 11.80 -13.74
C GLY A 77 14.10 11.07 -12.95
N SER A 78 15.37 11.32 -13.24
CA SER A 78 16.50 10.94 -12.38
C SER A 78 17.02 12.16 -11.60
N GLY A 79 17.11 12.11 -10.25
CA GLY A 79 17.53 13.25 -9.42
C GLY A 79 16.92 13.32 -8.00
N SER A 80 17.47 14.21 -7.16
CA SER A 80 16.95 14.49 -5.81
C SER A 80 15.68 15.35 -5.89
N GLY A 81 14.59 14.90 -5.26
CA GLY A 81 13.28 15.59 -5.26
C GLY A 81 12.21 14.94 -6.15
N GLN A 82 12.47 13.77 -6.72
CA GLN A 82 11.50 13.02 -7.52
C GLN A 82 10.74 11.99 -6.70
N ASN A 83 9.65 11.51 -7.30
CA ASN A 83 8.91 10.40 -6.74
C ASN A 83 9.84 9.18 -6.63
N PRO A 84 10.07 8.70 -5.42
CA PRO A 84 11.06 7.65 -5.16
C PRO A 84 10.54 6.24 -5.51
N PHE A 85 9.37 6.15 -6.14
CA PHE A 85 8.85 4.98 -6.85
C PHE A 85 9.07 5.10 -8.37
N PHE A 86 10.06 5.86 -8.82
CA PHE A 86 10.35 6.03 -10.25
C PHE A 86 11.20 4.90 -10.86
N ASN A 87 11.08 4.79 -12.19
CA ASN A 87 11.93 4.05 -13.13
C ASN A 87 11.72 2.53 -13.18
N PHE A 88 10.46 2.10 -13.31
CA PHE A 88 10.15 0.72 -13.64
C PHE A 88 8.87 0.58 -14.47
N SER A 89 8.79 -0.51 -15.24
CA SER A 89 7.64 -0.86 -16.08
C SER A 89 6.34 -0.96 -15.25
N ASN A 90 5.19 -0.79 -15.91
CA ASN A 90 3.84 -0.87 -15.31
C ASN A 90 3.51 0.29 -14.37
N ASN A 91 3.63 1.50 -14.92
CA ASN A 91 3.56 2.79 -14.23
C ASN A 91 2.21 3.01 -13.48
N CYS A 92 1.06 2.67 -14.09
CA CYS A 92 -0.26 2.93 -13.52
C CYS A 92 -0.48 2.26 -12.15
N ALA A 93 -0.16 0.97 -12.00
CA ALA A 93 -0.32 0.25 -10.73
C ALA A 93 0.55 0.82 -9.62
N ASN A 94 1.79 1.17 -9.95
CA ASN A 94 2.70 1.78 -8.98
C ASN A 94 2.22 3.16 -8.52
N PHE A 95 1.71 3.96 -9.45
CA PHE A 95 1.15 5.26 -9.12
C PHE A 95 -0.10 5.16 -8.23
N ILE A 96 -1.05 4.30 -8.59
CA ILE A 96 -2.26 4.10 -7.78
C ILE A 96 -1.91 3.52 -6.41
N SER A 97 -0.94 2.61 -6.33
CA SER A 97 -0.49 2.04 -5.06
C SER A 97 0.09 3.08 -4.10
N GLN A 98 0.76 4.12 -4.64
CA GLN A 98 1.21 5.26 -3.86
C GLN A 98 0.05 6.16 -3.40
N GLY A 99 -0.94 6.38 -4.28
CA GLY A 99 -2.19 7.05 -3.89
C GLY A 99 -2.89 6.33 -2.74
N ILE A 100 -2.86 4.99 -2.73
CA ILE A 100 -3.41 4.21 -1.62
C ILE A 100 -2.61 4.44 -0.34
N ILE A 101 -1.27 4.34 -0.39
CA ILE A 101 -0.42 4.63 0.79
C ILE A 101 -0.67 6.06 1.30
N ALA A 102 -0.74 7.04 0.41
CA ALA A 102 -1.07 8.43 0.73
C ALA A 102 -2.38 8.55 1.53
N GLY A 103 -3.42 7.83 1.08
CA GLY A 103 -4.70 7.72 1.78
C GLY A 103 -4.60 7.06 3.16
N MET A 104 -3.72 6.06 3.33
CA MET A 104 -3.52 5.38 4.61
C MET A 104 -2.72 6.20 5.63
N ILE A 105 -1.74 6.98 5.17
CA ILE A 105 -0.88 7.78 6.06
C ILE A 105 -1.35 9.22 6.22
N LEU A 106 -2.43 9.60 5.52
CA LEU A 106 -3.00 10.95 5.49
C LEU A 106 -2.00 12.02 5.05
N LYS A 107 -1.22 11.74 3.99
CA LYS A 107 -0.22 12.66 3.42
C LYS A 107 -0.34 12.72 1.91
N THR A 108 -0.16 13.90 1.34
CA THR A 108 -0.25 14.14 -0.10
C THR A 108 1.11 14.38 -0.79
N THR A 109 2.22 14.32 -0.05
CA THR A 109 3.56 14.53 -0.62
C THR A 109 4.24 13.19 -0.97
N PRO A 110 4.89 13.06 -2.14
CA PRO A 110 5.61 11.84 -2.49
C PRO A 110 6.70 11.43 -1.50
N ALA A 111 7.38 12.40 -0.89
CA ALA A 111 8.44 12.15 0.09
C ALA A 111 7.89 11.45 1.36
N ASP A 112 6.76 11.92 1.89
CA ASP A 112 6.13 11.29 3.06
C ASP A 112 5.66 9.86 2.74
N VAL A 113 5.03 9.67 1.58
CA VAL A 113 4.54 8.35 1.11
C VAL A 113 5.68 7.34 1.07
N PHE A 114 6.83 7.74 0.53
CA PHE A 114 7.97 6.86 0.46
C PHE A 114 8.63 6.61 1.80
N ALA A 115 8.78 7.63 2.65
CA ALA A 115 9.37 7.46 3.97
C ALA A 115 8.58 6.44 4.80
N ARG A 116 7.26 6.35 4.58
CA ARG A 116 6.35 5.47 5.32
C ARG A 116 6.09 4.11 4.68
N ARG A 117 6.58 3.84 3.46
CA ARG A 117 6.32 2.58 2.73
C ARG A 117 6.65 1.30 3.52
N ALA A 118 7.70 1.34 4.36
CA ALA A 118 8.11 0.20 5.17
C ALA A 118 7.06 -0.19 6.24
N ASP A 119 6.15 0.72 6.60
CA ASP A 119 5.01 0.40 7.47
C ASP A 119 4.04 -0.60 6.80
N PHE A 120 4.10 -0.74 5.48
CA PHE A 120 3.22 -1.55 4.65
C PHE A 120 3.83 -2.89 4.23
N ALA A 121 4.73 -3.46 5.04
CA ALA A 121 5.48 -4.69 4.73
C ALA A 121 5.10 -5.95 5.55
N ALA A 122 3.91 -6.00 6.13
CA ALA A 122 3.50 -7.10 7.02
C ALA A 122 3.32 -8.43 6.30
N ASP A 123 2.94 -8.40 5.02
CA ASP A 123 2.79 -9.58 4.18
C ASP A 123 4.08 -9.96 3.43
N GLN A 124 5.21 -9.31 3.72
CA GLN A 124 6.50 -9.60 3.07
C GLN A 124 6.92 -11.05 3.21
N SER A 125 6.72 -11.63 4.40
CA SER A 125 7.09 -13.00 4.74
C SER A 125 6.00 -14.03 4.42
N ALA A 126 4.87 -13.61 3.83
CA ALA A 126 3.82 -14.55 3.44
C ALA A 126 4.33 -15.51 2.35
N PRO A 127 3.81 -16.76 2.28
CA PRO A 127 4.22 -17.74 1.28
C PRO A 127 4.11 -17.18 -0.15
N ALA A 128 5.00 -17.62 -1.04
CA ALA A 128 5.13 -17.06 -2.40
C ALA A 128 3.83 -17.14 -3.24
N TYR A 129 2.95 -18.10 -2.96
CA TYR A 129 1.65 -18.28 -3.63
C TYR A 129 0.53 -17.39 -3.05
N THR A 130 0.79 -16.63 -1.99
CA THR A 130 -0.16 -15.68 -1.41
C THR A 130 0.03 -14.31 -2.07
N PRO A 131 -1.04 -13.57 -2.43
CA PRO A 131 -0.91 -12.19 -2.86
C PRO A 131 -0.21 -11.33 -1.79
N ARG A 132 0.75 -10.47 -2.17
CA ARG A 132 1.48 -9.58 -1.24
C ARG A 132 1.53 -8.14 -1.77
N TRP A 133 1.34 -7.17 -0.88
CA TRP A 133 1.24 -5.74 -1.16
C TRP A 133 2.51 -4.96 -0.87
N TYR A 134 3.49 -5.45 -0.12
CA TYR A 134 4.61 -4.59 0.31
C TYR A 134 5.43 -3.94 -0.82
N PHE A 135 6.00 -2.76 -0.55
CA PHE A 135 7.05 -2.15 -1.37
C PHE A 135 8.14 -1.54 -0.48
N LEU A 136 9.35 -2.09 -0.51
CA LEU A 136 10.51 -1.56 0.20
C LEU A 136 11.48 -0.87 -0.77
N ASP A 137 11.70 -1.50 -1.93
CA ASP A 137 12.45 -0.95 -3.05
C ASP A 137 12.12 -1.75 -4.32
N ILE A 138 12.76 -1.39 -5.44
CA ILE A 138 12.55 -2.01 -6.74
C ILE A 138 12.78 -3.53 -6.73
N ASN A 139 13.74 -4.01 -5.96
CA ASN A 139 14.11 -5.43 -5.89
C ASN A 139 13.35 -6.16 -4.75
N HIS A 140 12.82 -5.41 -3.78
CA HIS A 140 12.11 -5.93 -2.63
C HIS A 140 10.68 -5.38 -2.58
N ARG A 141 9.82 -5.90 -3.46
CA ARG A 141 8.39 -5.59 -3.52
C ARG A 141 7.54 -6.85 -3.72
N GLY A 142 6.30 -6.78 -3.26
CA GLY A 142 5.29 -7.80 -3.49
C GLY A 142 4.75 -7.75 -4.92
N PRO A 143 4.12 -8.85 -5.39
CA PRO A 143 3.62 -8.96 -6.75
C PRO A 143 2.53 -7.92 -7.06
N ALA A 144 1.79 -7.39 -6.09
CA ALA A 144 0.77 -6.37 -6.36
C ALA A 144 1.33 -5.09 -7.04
N TRP A 145 2.63 -4.81 -6.86
CA TRP A 145 3.33 -3.68 -7.51
C TRP A 145 3.92 -4.05 -8.88
N SER A 146 3.71 -5.27 -9.35
CA SER A 146 4.23 -5.72 -10.64
C SER A 146 3.41 -5.22 -11.82
N GLY A 147 2.13 -4.92 -11.64
CA GLY A 147 1.29 -4.36 -12.69
C GLY A 147 -0.20 -4.38 -12.35
N ALA A 148 -1.02 -3.86 -13.27
CA ALA A 148 -2.46 -3.69 -13.05
C ALA A 148 -3.17 -5.03 -12.75
N ASN A 149 -2.82 -6.09 -13.49
CA ASN A 149 -3.36 -7.43 -13.25
C ASN A 149 -3.01 -7.97 -11.86
N ASP A 150 -1.75 -7.88 -11.44
CA ASP A 150 -1.34 -8.40 -10.14
C ASP A 150 -1.96 -7.60 -8.98
N MET A 151 -2.11 -6.28 -9.16
CA MET A 151 -2.83 -5.42 -8.23
C MET A 151 -4.31 -5.83 -8.12
N TYR A 152 -4.97 -6.10 -9.25
CA TYR A 152 -6.34 -6.61 -9.26
C TYR A 152 -6.44 -7.98 -8.59
N VAL A 153 -5.53 -8.91 -8.88
CA VAL A 153 -5.48 -10.22 -8.24
C VAL A 153 -5.35 -10.05 -6.73
N TYR A 154 -4.50 -9.14 -6.25
CA TYR A 154 -4.41 -8.84 -4.82
C TYR A 154 -5.75 -8.35 -4.25
N ALA A 155 -6.40 -7.39 -4.89
CA ALA A 155 -7.68 -6.84 -4.45
C ALA A 155 -8.82 -7.87 -4.47
N ASN A 156 -8.89 -8.72 -5.51
CA ASN A 156 -9.94 -9.72 -5.71
C ASN A 156 -9.83 -10.91 -4.75
N TYR A 157 -8.60 -11.33 -4.42
CA TYR A 157 -8.36 -12.43 -3.46
C TYR A 157 -8.21 -11.96 -2.02
N ASN A 158 -8.37 -10.66 -1.78
CA ASN A 158 -8.26 -10.06 -0.48
C ASN A 158 -9.36 -10.58 0.47
N ARG A 159 -8.98 -10.96 1.69
CA ARG A 159 -9.91 -11.42 2.73
C ARG A 159 -9.69 -10.60 3.98
N SER A 160 -10.75 -10.35 4.75
CA SER A 160 -10.68 -9.59 6.00
C SER A 160 -9.72 -10.16 7.04
N SER A 161 -9.40 -11.46 6.96
CA SER A 161 -8.47 -12.15 7.85
C SER A 161 -7.00 -12.07 7.41
N TYR A 162 -6.72 -11.49 6.24
CA TYR A 162 -5.36 -11.45 5.71
C TYR A 162 -4.54 -10.34 6.36
N LYS A 163 -3.23 -10.53 6.38
CA LYS A 163 -2.29 -9.43 6.69
C LYS A 163 -2.15 -8.56 5.45
N GLY A 164 -2.08 -7.26 5.64
CA GLY A 164 -1.80 -6.32 4.56
C GLY A 164 -2.95 -5.37 4.29
N LEU A 165 -3.02 -4.89 3.05
CA LEU A 165 -4.02 -3.94 2.57
C LEU A 165 -5.33 -4.69 2.32
N HIS A 166 -6.48 -4.11 2.66
CA HIS A 166 -7.78 -4.68 2.32
C HIS A 166 -8.59 -3.85 1.34
N PHE A 167 -9.39 -4.55 0.54
CA PHE A 167 -10.27 -3.96 -0.46
C PHE A 167 -11.71 -4.48 -0.31
N GLN A 168 -12.66 -3.61 -0.59
CA GLN A 168 -14.07 -3.92 -0.74
C GLN A 168 -14.46 -3.82 -2.20
N PHE A 169 -15.14 -4.85 -2.74
CA PHE A 169 -15.74 -4.75 -4.06
C PHE A 169 -16.94 -3.78 -4.04
N ILE A 170 -16.96 -2.83 -4.96
CA ILE A 170 -18.03 -1.82 -5.09
C ILE A 170 -18.97 -2.15 -6.24
N GLY A 171 -18.42 -2.53 -7.38
CA GLY A 171 -19.23 -2.84 -8.56
C GLY A 171 -18.39 -3.11 -9.80
N SER A 172 -19.08 -3.45 -10.88
CA SER A 172 -18.47 -3.64 -12.17
C SER A 172 -19.34 -3.11 -13.30
N ASP A 173 -18.67 -2.82 -14.41
CA ASP A 173 -19.27 -2.53 -15.70
C ASP A 173 -18.63 -3.43 -16.75
N THR A 174 -19.46 -4.14 -17.50
CA THR A 174 -19.00 -5.05 -18.55
C THR A 174 -19.91 -4.90 -19.77
N PRO A 175 -19.47 -5.30 -20.98
CA PRO A 175 -20.34 -5.25 -22.17
C PRO A 175 -21.68 -5.97 -21.97
N SER A 176 -21.69 -7.05 -21.20
CA SER A 176 -22.89 -7.84 -20.88
C SER A 176 -23.72 -7.30 -19.71
N ARG A 177 -23.17 -6.40 -18.89
CA ARG A 177 -23.81 -5.88 -17.68
C ARG A 177 -23.29 -4.48 -17.36
N ARG A 178 -24.01 -3.47 -17.84
CA ARG A 178 -23.75 -2.05 -17.60
C ARG A 178 -24.44 -1.59 -16.33
N SER A 179 -23.76 -1.71 -15.19
CA SER A 179 -24.38 -1.48 -13.87
C SER A 179 -23.60 -0.55 -12.95
N LEU A 180 -22.52 0.08 -13.43
CA LEU A 180 -21.73 0.95 -12.57
C LEU A 180 -22.47 2.28 -12.34
N SER A 181 -23.00 2.45 -11.13
CA SER A 181 -23.64 3.69 -10.71
C SER A 181 -22.59 4.67 -10.17
N PRO A 182 -22.46 5.89 -10.72
CA PRO A 182 -21.54 6.90 -10.20
C PRO A 182 -21.77 7.23 -8.72
N PHE A 183 -23.02 7.13 -8.24
CA PHE A 183 -23.39 7.43 -6.85
C PHE A 183 -22.95 6.36 -5.85
N SER A 184 -22.53 5.18 -6.33
CA SER A 184 -21.92 4.16 -5.46
C SER A 184 -20.42 4.40 -5.23
N LEU A 185 -19.82 5.26 -6.07
CA LEU A 185 -18.40 5.54 -6.08
C LEU A 185 -18.06 6.73 -5.20
N LEU A 186 -16.86 6.71 -4.65
CA LEU A 186 -16.27 7.79 -3.88
C LEU A 186 -14.86 8.12 -4.40
N PRO A 187 -14.37 9.35 -4.19
CA PRO A 187 -12.96 9.67 -4.38
C PRO A 187 -12.07 8.68 -3.63
N GLY A 188 -11.04 8.16 -4.30
CA GLY A 188 -10.14 7.12 -3.80
C GLY A 188 -10.51 5.70 -4.21
N ASP A 189 -11.71 5.47 -4.76
CA ASP A 189 -12.04 4.17 -5.34
C ASP A 189 -11.12 3.85 -6.52
N VAL A 190 -10.68 2.59 -6.62
CA VAL A 190 -9.75 2.10 -7.64
C VAL A 190 -10.53 1.37 -8.72
N ILE A 191 -10.32 1.77 -9.97
CA ILE A 191 -10.94 1.17 -11.15
C ILE A 191 -9.88 0.35 -11.88
N PHE A 192 -10.09 -0.95 -11.96
CA PHE A 192 -9.31 -1.89 -12.77
C PHE A 192 -9.98 -2.05 -14.13
N CYS A 193 -9.19 -1.88 -15.19
CA CYS A 193 -9.68 -1.87 -16.57
C CYS A 193 -9.16 -3.10 -17.32
N SER A 194 -10.04 -3.74 -18.08
CA SER A 194 -9.69 -4.67 -19.15
C SER A 194 -10.09 -4.01 -20.47
N TRP A 195 -9.15 -3.36 -21.15
CA TRP A 195 -9.43 -2.63 -22.40
C TRP A 195 -9.89 -3.55 -23.53
N HIS A 196 -9.34 -4.75 -23.58
CA HIS A 196 -9.66 -5.78 -24.56
C HIS A 196 -10.85 -6.67 -24.19
N ASN A 197 -11.39 -6.53 -22.97
CA ASN A 197 -12.44 -7.40 -22.43
C ASN A 197 -12.13 -8.90 -22.54
N ASN A 198 -10.85 -9.27 -22.41
CA ASN A 198 -10.37 -10.65 -22.43
C ASN A 198 -10.21 -11.21 -21.00
N GLY A 199 -10.64 -10.46 -19.99
CA GLY A 199 -10.50 -10.82 -18.58
C GLY A 199 -9.13 -10.49 -17.98
N ILE A 200 -8.18 -10.00 -18.79
CA ILE A 200 -6.88 -9.51 -18.32
C ILE A 200 -7.03 -8.02 -17.98
N ILE A 201 -6.60 -7.65 -16.78
CA ILE A 201 -6.54 -6.25 -16.36
C ILE A 201 -5.21 -5.65 -16.83
N ASP A 202 -5.30 -4.72 -17.75
CA ASP A 202 -4.14 -4.07 -18.39
C ASP A 202 -3.92 -2.65 -17.88
N HIS A 203 -4.93 -2.03 -17.26
CA HIS A 203 -4.82 -0.68 -16.72
C HIS A 203 -5.51 -0.51 -15.37
N VAL A 204 -5.06 0.46 -14.59
CA VAL A 204 -5.66 0.82 -13.30
C VAL A 204 -5.69 2.33 -13.12
N LEU A 205 -6.82 2.80 -12.62
CA LEU A 205 -7.18 4.21 -12.44
C LEU A 205 -7.67 4.42 -11.01
N MET A 206 -7.69 5.67 -10.55
CA MET A 206 -8.37 6.04 -9.31
C MET A 206 -9.42 7.11 -9.58
N VAL A 207 -10.58 7.00 -8.96
CA VAL A 207 -11.59 8.05 -8.94
C VAL A 207 -11.04 9.22 -8.13
N TRP A 208 -10.85 10.38 -8.76
CA TRP A 208 -10.40 11.57 -8.04
C TRP A 208 -11.56 12.46 -7.62
N LYS A 209 -12.65 12.48 -8.41
CA LYS A 209 -13.85 13.29 -8.15
C LYS A 209 -15.10 12.66 -8.75
N ILE A 210 -16.22 12.88 -8.08
CA ILE A 210 -17.57 12.61 -8.62
C ILE A 210 -18.29 13.94 -8.84
N ASP A 211 -18.81 14.17 -10.04
CA ASP A 211 -19.68 15.31 -10.32
C ASP A 211 -21.14 15.00 -9.95
N TYR A 212 -21.64 15.72 -8.94
CA TYR A 212 -23.01 15.62 -8.43
C TYR A 212 -23.98 16.65 -9.04
N SER A 213 -23.58 17.35 -10.10
CA SER A 213 -24.43 18.33 -10.78
C SER A 213 -25.76 17.73 -11.26
N LEU A 214 -26.83 18.54 -11.25
CA LEU A 214 -28.19 18.05 -11.53
C LEU A 214 -28.36 17.50 -12.96
N PHE A 215 -27.60 18.02 -13.92
CA PHE A 215 -27.75 17.68 -15.34
C PHE A 215 -26.43 17.17 -15.93
N VAL A 216 -26.24 15.85 -15.87
CA VAL A 216 -25.23 15.14 -16.66
C VAL A 216 -25.95 14.00 -17.38
N TRP A 217 -26.05 14.10 -18.70
CA TRP A 217 -26.78 13.16 -19.55
C TRP A 217 -26.19 11.74 -19.53
N ASN A 218 -24.87 11.64 -19.44
CA ASN A 218 -24.18 10.36 -19.37
C ASN A 218 -23.58 10.16 -17.97
N PRO A 219 -23.97 9.12 -17.21
CA PRO A 219 -23.45 8.90 -15.86
C PRO A 219 -21.92 8.78 -15.80
N TYR A 220 -21.26 8.23 -16.83
CA TYR A 220 -19.80 8.09 -16.83
C TYR A 220 -19.05 9.42 -16.94
N ASN A 221 -19.70 10.48 -17.44
CA ASN A 221 -19.14 11.84 -17.42
C ASN A 221 -19.05 12.40 -15.98
N ARG A 222 -19.73 11.78 -15.00
CA ARG A 222 -19.65 12.20 -13.60
C ARG A 222 -18.40 11.67 -12.90
N ILE A 223 -17.79 10.60 -13.43
CA ILE A 223 -16.71 9.90 -12.75
C ILE A 223 -15.40 10.45 -13.31
N HIS A 224 -14.76 11.35 -12.57
CA HIS A 224 -13.45 11.85 -12.96
C HIS A 224 -12.36 10.95 -12.39
N ILE A 225 -11.40 10.60 -13.23
CA ILE A 225 -10.33 9.66 -12.91
C ILE A 225 -8.95 10.31 -13.00
N ALA A 226 -8.03 9.76 -12.22
CA ALA A 226 -6.61 10.09 -12.28
C ALA A 226 -5.82 8.83 -12.64
N SER A 227 -4.85 9.00 -13.52
CA SER A 227 -3.98 7.97 -14.07
C SER A 227 -2.59 8.52 -14.29
N GLN A 228 -1.58 7.67 -14.19
CA GLN A 228 -0.23 8.04 -14.60
C GLN A 228 -0.09 7.92 -16.13
N SER A 229 -0.64 8.89 -16.85
CA SER A 229 -0.48 9.03 -18.30
C SER A 229 -1.07 10.36 -18.73
N ASN A 230 -0.30 11.19 -19.42
CA ASN A 230 -0.83 12.36 -20.12
C ASN A 230 -1.77 11.85 -21.24
N PRO A 231 -3.04 12.28 -21.35
CA PRO A 231 -3.75 13.35 -20.62
C PRO A 231 -4.86 12.92 -19.62
N HIS A 232 -4.76 11.75 -18.97
CA HIS A 232 -5.88 11.11 -18.25
C HIS A 232 -6.05 11.51 -16.76
N ASP A 233 -5.55 12.66 -16.33
CA ASP A 233 -5.53 13.06 -14.92
C ASP A 233 -6.72 13.94 -14.49
N ASP A 234 -7.53 14.37 -15.46
CA ASP A 234 -8.89 14.90 -15.24
C ASP A 234 -9.86 14.42 -16.32
N TRP A 235 -9.61 13.22 -16.83
CA TRP A 235 -10.57 12.62 -17.74
C TRP A 235 -11.76 12.08 -16.96
N THR A 236 -12.92 12.19 -17.57
CA THR A 236 -14.07 11.40 -17.15
C THR A 236 -13.90 9.96 -17.61
N LEU A 237 -14.55 9.03 -16.92
CA LEU A 237 -14.56 7.62 -17.33
C LEU A 237 -15.15 7.45 -18.73
N GLN A 238 -16.05 8.34 -19.16
CA GLN A 238 -16.56 8.35 -20.53
C GLN A 238 -15.46 8.68 -21.55
N GLN A 239 -14.57 9.63 -21.27
CA GLN A 239 -13.48 9.96 -22.19
C GLN A 239 -12.51 8.78 -22.35
N VAL A 240 -12.26 8.02 -21.27
CA VAL A 240 -11.50 6.78 -21.31
C VAL A 240 -12.22 5.73 -22.18
N ILE A 241 -13.53 5.55 -22.01
CA ILE A 241 -14.34 4.65 -22.84
C ILE A 241 -14.25 5.05 -24.32
N ASP A 242 -14.42 6.33 -24.64
CA ASP A 242 -14.41 6.84 -26.00
C ASP A 242 -13.04 6.68 -26.67
N GLU A 243 -11.95 6.88 -25.91
CA GLU A 243 -10.61 6.64 -26.41
C GLU A 243 -10.36 5.16 -26.67
N ASN A 244 -10.71 4.26 -25.73
CA ASN A 244 -10.54 2.83 -25.92
C ASN A 244 -11.31 2.35 -27.16
N TYR A 245 -12.54 2.83 -27.34
CA TYR A 245 -13.34 2.50 -28.50
C TYR A 245 -12.69 2.97 -29.81
N ARG A 246 -12.12 4.19 -29.83
CA ARG A 246 -11.38 4.73 -30.98
C ARG A 246 -10.13 3.91 -31.33
N GLN A 247 -9.37 3.48 -30.32
CA GLN A 247 -8.09 2.79 -30.53
C GLN A 247 -8.24 1.28 -30.80
N GLN A 248 -9.23 0.64 -30.18
CA GLN A 248 -9.29 -0.84 -30.13
C GLN A 248 -10.64 -1.44 -30.56
N LYS A 249 -11.61 -0.61 -30.97
CA LYS A 249 -12.94 -1.02 -31.49
C LYS A 249 -13.72 -2.01 -30.60
N SER A 250 -13.38 -2.12 -29.32
CA SER A 250 -14.04 -3.00 -28.35
C SER A 250 -14.37 -2.24 -27.06
N TRP A 251 -15.38 -2.70 -26.35
CA TRP A 251 -15.83 -2.08 -25.10
C TRP A 251 -14.97 -2.59 -23.94
N ALA A 252 -14.44 -1.67 -23.12
CA ALA A 252 -13.65 -2.00 -21.93
C ALA A 252 -14.53 -2.50 -20.78
N SER A 253 -14.01 -3.44 -20.00
CA SER A 253 -14.62 -3.82 -18.72
C SER A 253 -13.96 -3.07 -17.55
N PHE A 254 -14.77 -2.66 -16.58
CA PHE A 254 -14.34 -1.94 -15.38
C PHE A 254 -14.75 -2.72 -14.13
N LEU A 255 -13.80 -2.90 -13.21
CA LEU A 255 -14.02 -3.50 -11.89
C LEU A 255 -13.59 -2.50 -10.84
N VAL A 256 -14.47 -2.17 -9.90
CA VAL A 256 -14.21 -1.11 -8.92
C VAL A 256 -14.10 -1.68 -7.52
N TYR A 257 -13.00 -1.32 -6.86
CA TYR A 257 -12.70 -1.70 -5.49
C TYR A 257 -12.35 -0.47 -4.66
N ARG A 258 -12.77 -0.47 -3.40
CA ARG A 258 -12.44 0.55 -2.42
C ARG A 258 -11.39 0.02 -1.46
N PRO A 259 -10.20 0.63 -1.35
CA PRO A 259 -9.30 0.35 -0.23
C PRO A 259 -10.00 0.71 1.09
N ILE A 260 -9.87 -0.13 2.12
CA ILE A 260 -10.58 0.06 3.40
C ILE A 260 -9.59 0.39 4.51
N ASP A 261 -8.63 -0.51 4.72
CA ASP A 261 -7.64 -0.39 5.77
C ASP A 261 -6.40 -1.21 5.43
N TYR A 262 -5.36 -1.06 6.24
CA TYR A 262 -4.20 -1.92 6.23
C TYR A 262 -3.96 -2.46 7.64
N ASN A 263 -3.92 -3.78 7.78
CA ASN A 263 -3.77 -4.47 9.05
C ASN A 263 -2.49 -5.33 9.08
N GLN A 264 -1.56 -5.02 10.00
CA GLN A 264 -0.32 -5.79 10.15
C GLN A 264 -0.50 -7.15 10.83
N ALA A 265 -1.56 -7.31 11.63
CA ALA A 265 -1.81 -8.50 12.42
C ALA A 265 -2.45 -9.63 11.60
N GLY A 266 -3.29 -9.25 10.63
CA GLY A 266 -4.37 -10.12 10.16
C GLY A 266 -5.45 -10.22 11.25
N LEU A 267 -6.70 -10.46 10.85
CA LEU A 267 -7.78 -10.77 11.79
C LEU A 267 -7.93 -12.28 11.97
#